data_AF-A0A242CEC3-F1
#
_entry.id   AF-A0A242CEC3-F1
#
_cell.length_a   1.000
_cell.length_b   1.000
_cell.length_c   1.000
_cell.angle_alpha   90.00
_cell.angle_beta   90.00
_cell.angle_gamma   90.00
#
_symmetry.space_group_name_H-M   'P 1'
#
loop_
_entity.id
_entity.type
_entity.pdbx_description
1 polymer ?
#
loop_
_entity_poly.entity_id
_entity_poly.type
_entity_poly.pdbx_seq_one_letter_code
_entity_poly.pdbx_strand_id
1 'polypeptide(L)'
;MENKHSTDGIAEDLIRSFVQVASAEMHTKTLLEKRVSELENGLIDLETALEMQLQKITDMKEEITVLAELRRADMLYLFELYGSRGDKEKWCTVKHLAIAMMTAFEAWQASENDEALLSTALTKNKLFIKALTQFLGVEVTECAACFADIIKGGQKK
;
A
#
# COMPACT_ATOMS: atom_id res chain seq x y z
N MET A 1 26.88 5.58 19.87
CA MET A 1 27.34 5.44 18.48
C MET A 1 26.08 5.40 17.63
N GLU A 2 25.69 6.52 17.03
CA GLU A 2 24.52 6.55 16.13
C GLU A 2 24.85 5.72 14.90
N ASN A 3 24.08 4.65 14.67
CA ASN A 3 24.23 3.85 13.48
C ASN A 3 23.68 4.66 12.30
N LYS A 4 24.57 5.31 11.54
CA LYS A 4 24.23 6.11 10.35
C LYS A 4 23.50 5.32 9.25
N HIS A 5 23.47 3.99 9.36
CA HIS A 5 22.73 3.11 8.45
C HIS A 5 21.41 2.59 9.03
N SER A 6 21.09 2.90 10.30
CA SER A 6 19.80 2.51 10.90
C SER A 6 18.63 3.19 10.22
N THR A 7 18.82 4.42 9.73
CA THR A 7 17.81 5.23 9.05
C THR A 7 17.52 4.77 7.63
N ASP A 8 18.48 4.12 6.97
CA ASP A 8 18.34 3.60 5.60
C ASP A 8 17.37 2.42 5.58
N GLY A 9 17.55 1.48 6.52
CA GLY A 9 16.65 0.33 6.71
C GLY A 9 15.25 0.76 7.15
N ILE A 10 15.14 1.79 8.00
CA ILE A 10 13.84 2.30 8.47
C ILE A 10 12.98 2.78 7.29
N ALA A 11 13.53 3.54 6.34
CA ALA A 11 12.76 4.03 5.21
C ALA A 11 12.28 2.88 4.30
N GLU A 12 13.14 1.91 3.98
CA GLU A 12 12.76 0.74 3.19
C GLU A 12 11.69 -0.10 3.90
N ASP A 13 11.82 -0.30 5.21
CA ASP A 13 10.88 -1.08 6.01
C ASP A 13 9.53 -0.36 6.17
N LEU A 14 9.52 0.96 6.35
CA LEU A 14 8.28 1.77 6.35
C LEU A 14 7.58 1.72 5.00
N ILE A 15 8.34 1.80 3.90
CA ILE A 15 7.76 1.67 2.55
C ILE A 15 7.13 0.31 2.37
N ARG A 16 7.84 -0.77 2.76
CA ARG A 16 7.31 -2.13 2.70
C ARG A 16 6.06 -2.29 3.56
N SER A 17 6.10 -1.77 4.79
CA SER A 17 5.01 -1.82 5.75
C SER A 17 3.75 -1.17 5.19
N PHE A 18 3.82 0.11 4.78
CA PHE A 18 2.62 0.80 4.32
C PHE A 18 2.06 0.19 3.03
N VAL A 19 2.91 -0.37 2.15
CA VAL A 19 2.46 -1.09 0.93
C VAL A 19 1.69 -2.35 1.32
N GLN A 20 2.21 -3.16 2.24
CA GLN A 20 1.55 -4.37 2.71
C GLN A 20 0.23 -4.06 3.43
N VAL A 21 0.22 -3.04 4.29
CA VAL A 21 -0.99 -2.59 4.98
C VAL A 21 -2.01 -2.03 3.99
N ALA A 22 -1.60 -1.30 2.95
CA ALA A 22 -2.50 -0.83 1.90
C ALA A 22 -3.15 -1.99 1.13
N SER A 23 -2.39 -3.04 0.83
CA SER A 23 -2.92 -4.25 0.18
C SER A 23 -3.89 -5.01 1.10
N ALA A 24 -3.59 -5.12 2.39
CA ALA A 24 -4.51 -5.70 3.38
C ALA A 24 -5.80 -4.87 3.51
N GLU A 25 -5.68 -3.53 3.59
CA GLU A 25 -6.83 -2.60 3.62
C GLU A 25 -7.74 -2.84 2.40
N MET A 26 -7.14 -2.95 1.21
CA MET A 26 -7.88 -3.23 -0.03
C MET A 26 -8.55 -4.61 -0.01
N HIS A 27 -7.86 -5.64 0.48
CA HIS A 27 -8.40 -6.98 0.57
C HIS A 27 -9.62 -7.03 1.51
N THR A 28 -9.50 -6.48 2.72
CA THR A 28 -10.61 -6.44 3.69
C THR A 28 -11.79 -5.63 3.15
N LYS A 29 -11.54 -4.52 2.43
CA LYS A 29 -12.58 -3.80 1.69
C LYS A 29 -13.30 -4.69 0.69
N THR A 30 -12.57 -5.46 -0.13
CA THR A 30 -13.19 -6.36 -1.11
C THR A 30 -14.01 -7.47 -0.44
N LEU A 31 -13.57 -7.99 0.71
CA LEU A 31 -14.35 -8.95 1.51
C LEU A 31 -15.64 -8.32 2.05
N LEU A 32 -15.59 -7.08 2.53
CA LEU A 32 -16.76 -6.33 2.96
C LEU A 32 -17.76 -6.15 1.80
N GLU A 33 -17.29 -5.72 0.64
CA GLU A 33 -18.12 -5.54 -0.56
C GLU A 33 -18.78 -6.86 -1.00
N LYS A 34 -18.01 -7.94 -1.03
CA LYS A 34 -18.52 -9.29 -1.31
C LYS A 34 -19.61 -9.67 -0.31
N ARG A 35 -19.38 -9.46 0.99
CA ARG A 35 -20.33 -9.83 2.04
C ARG A 35 -21.64 -9.05 1.93
N VAL A 36 -21.55 -7.74 1.70
CA VAL A 36 -22.74 -6.90 1.48
C VAL A 36 -23.51 -7.38 0.26
N SER A 37 -22.82 -7.66 -0.84
CA SER A 37 -23.44 -8.19 -2.06
C SER A 37 -24.12 -9.55 -1.83
N GLU A 38 -23.50 -10.48 -1.08
CA GLU A 38 -24.10 -11.78 -0.74
C GLU A 38 -25.41 -11.62 0.05
N LEU A 39 -25.49 -10.66 0.98
CA LEU A 39 -26.71 -10.36 1.74
C LEU A 39 -27.79 -9.75 0.85
N GLU A 40 -27.44 -8.74 0.04
CA GLU A 40 -28.37 -8.04 -0.86
C GLU A 40 -28.99 -8.97 -1.90
N ASN A 41 -28.26 -10.01 -2.32
CA ASN A 41 -28.72 -10.98 -3.30
C ASN A 41 -29.34 -12.25 -2.67
N GLY A 42 -29.53 -12.29 -1.36
CA GLY A 42 -30.17 -13.41 -0.67
C GLY A 42 -29.37 -14.71 -0.75
N LEU A 43 -28.04 -14.64 -0.92
CA LEU A 43 -27.15 -15.81 -0.96
C LEU A 43 -26.86 -16.38 0.44
N ILE A 44 -27.36 -15.71 1.49
CA ILE A 44 -27.22 -16.10 2.89
C ILE A 44 -28.60 -16.23 3.49
N ASP A 45 -28.85 -17.35 4.17
CA ASP A 45 -30.05 -17.53 4.98
C ASP A 45 -30.01 -16.61 6.21
N LEU A 46 -30.79 -15.54 6.18
CA LEU A 46 -30.82 -14.53 7.22
C LEU A 46 -31.58 -14.98 8.47
N GLU A 47 -32.46 -15.97 8.37
CA GLU A 47 -33.20 -16.47 9.54
C GLU A 47 -32.25 -17.09 10.58
N THR A 48 -31.16 -17.69 10.10
CA THR A 48 -30.19 -18.39 10.94
C THR A 48 -28.86 -17.65 11.12
N ALA A 49 -28.52 -16.71 10.22
CA ALA A 49 -27.19 -16.12 10.18
C ALA A 49 -27.13 -14.59 10.35
N LEU A 50 -28.27 -13.86 10.39
CA LEU A 50 -28.28 -12.40 10.30
C LEU A 50 -27.32 -11.72 11.30
N GLU A 51 -27.43 -12.04 12.59
CA GLU A 51 -26.62 -11.42 13.65
C GLU A 51 -25.12 -11.65 13.44
N MET A 52 -24.72 -12.88 13.10
CA MET A 52 -23.34 -13.21 12.77
C MET A 52 -22.84 -12.43 11.54
N GLN A 53 -23.65 -12.26 10.50
CA GLN A 53 -23.23 -11.52 9.30
C GLN A 53 -23.09 -10.02 9.58
N LEU A 54 -23.99 -9.44 10.38
CA LEU A 54 -23.89 -8.06 10.82
C LEU A 54 -22.63 -7.83 11.64
N GLN A 55 -22.29 -8.76 12.55
CA GLN A 55 -21.04 -8.69 13.32
C GLN A 55 -19.82 -8.72 12.40
N LYS A 56 -19.75 -9.66 11.44
CA LYS A 56 -18.64 -9.73 10.47
C LYS A 56 -18.49 -8.44 9.67
N ILE A 57 -19.60 -7.81 9.27
CA ILE A 57 -19.58 -6.53 8.57
C ILE A 57 -18.99 -5.42 9.45
N THR A 58 -19.40 -5.37 10.72
CA THR A 58 -18.85 -4.42 11.70
C THR A 58 -17.35 -4.65 11.89
N ASP A 59 -16.93 -5.89 12.12
CA ASP A 59 -15.52 -6.26 12.32
C ASP A 59 -14.67 -5.83 11.12
N MET A 60 -15.12 -6.10 9.88
CA MET A 60 -14.39 -5.69 8.67
C MET A 60 -14.30 -4.17 8.52
N LYS A 61 -15.34 -3.41 8.89
CA LYS A 61 -15.31 -1.93 8.86
C LYS A 61 -14.32 -1.35 9.87
N GLU A 62 -14.27 -1.93 11.06
CA GLU A 62 -13.31 -1.56 12.11
C GLU A 62 -11.89 -1.90 11.66
N GLU A 63 -11.67 -3.10 11.13
CA GLU A 63 -10.37 -3.53 10.61
C GLU A 63 -9.86 -2.62 9.48
N ILE A 64 -10.70 -2.24 8.52
CA ILE A 64 -10.34 -1.28 7.45
C ILE A 64 -9.88 0.05 8.06
N THR A 65 -10.54 0.51 9.13
CA THR A 65 -10.20 1.78 9.79
C THR A 65 -8.84 1.66 10.48
N VAL A 66 -8.60 0.58 11.21
CA VAL A 66 -7.31 0.29 11.86
C VAL A 66 -6.17 0.22 10.83
N LEU A 67 -6.35 -0.53 9.74
CA LEU A 67 -5.36 -0.65 8.68
C LEU A 67 -5.08 0.71 8.01
N ALA A 68 -6.13 1.50 7.75
CA ALA A 68 -5.98 2.83 7.18
C ALA A 68 -5.20 3.78 8.13
N GLU A 69 -5.39 3.68 9.44
CA GLU A 69 -4.64 4.46 10.44
C GLU A 69 -3.16 4.04 10.52
N LEU A 70 -2.88 2.74 10.56
CA LEU A 70 -1.50 2.21 10.54
C LEU A 70 -0.75 2.68 9.30
N ARG A 71 -1.37 2.53 8.11
CA ARG A 71 -0.78 3.02 6.85
C ARG A 71 -0.54 4.53 6.89
N ARG A 72 -1.49 5.31 7.42
CA ARG A 72 -1.33 6.76 7.50
C ARG A 72 -0.18 7.15 8.42
N ALA A 73 -0.02 6.45 9.54
CA ALA A 73 1.07 6.68 10.48
C ALA A 73 2.43 6.40 9.83
N ASP A 74 2.58 5.25 9.16
CA ASP A 74 3.83 4.90 8.46
C ASP A 74 4.18 5.92 7.36
N MET A 75 3.20 6.30 6.55
CA MET A 75 3.39 7.31 5.50
C MET A 75 3.74 8.69 6.06
N LEU A 76 3.13 9.09 7.18
CA LEU A 76 3.40 10.38 7.82
C LEU A 76 4.81 10.39 8.38
N TYR A 77 5.18 9.34 9.13
CA TYR A 77 6.49 9.20 9.71
C TYR A 77 7.57 9.21 8.62
N LEU A 78 7.35 8.48 7.52
CA LEU A 78 8.27 8.50 6.39
C LEU A 78 8.39 9.90 5.77
N PHE A 79 7.30 10.63 5.58
CA PHE A 79 7.34 12.00 5.06
C PHE A 79 8.12 12.95 5.97
N GLU A 80 7.93 12.82 7.29
CA GLU A 80 8.65 13.59 8.31
C GLU A 80 10.13 13.23 8.38
N LEU A 81 10.47 11.95 8.22
CA LEU A 81 11.86 11.46 8.17
C LEU A 81 12.67 12.13 7.04
N TYR A 82 12.02 12.49 5.94
CA TYR A 82 12.63 13.22 4.81
C TYR A 82 12.51 14.75 4.93
N GLY A 83 12.11 15.25 6.11
CA GLY A 83 12.07 16.66 6.45
C GLY A 83 10.80 17.38 5.97
N SER A 84 9.74 16.65 5.61
CA SER A 84 8.47 17.22 5.14
C SER A 84 8.59 18.15 3.92
N ARG A 85 9.60 17.92 3.06
CA ARG A 85 9.92 18.78 1.92
C ARG A 85 9.25 18.37 0.60
N GLY A 86 8.64 17.19 0.57
CA GLY A 86 7.99 16.66 -0.63
C GLY A 86 6.55 17.11 -0.84
N ASP A 87 5.92 16.52 -1.86
CA ASP A 87 4.58 16.88 -2.28
C ASP A 87 3.50 16.02 -1.57
N LYS A 88 2.82 16.61 -0.58
CA LYS A 88 1.72 15.95 0.14
C LYS A 88 0.53 15.60 -0.75
N GLU A 89 0.34 16.25 -1.90
CA GLU A 89 -0.75 15.91 -2.83
C GLU A 89 -0.54 14.51 -3.45
N LYS A 90 0.71 14.01 -3.46
CA LYS A 90 1.02 12.64 -3.89
C LYS A 90 0.61 11.56 -2.90
N TRP A 91 0.20 11.90 -1.69
CA TRP A 91 -0.15 10.95 -0.64
C TRP A 91 -1.11 9.85 -1.12
N CYS A 92 -2.26 10.24 -1.67
CA CYS A 92 -3.24 9.28 -2.16
C CYS A 92 -2.74 8.53 -3.40
N THR A 93 -1.97 9.18 -4.27
CA THR A 93 -1.37 8.56 -5.45
C THR A 93 -0.39 7.46 -5.08
N VAL A 94 0.48 7.68 -4.09
CA VAL A 94 1.42 6.67 -3.56
C VAL A 94 0.64 5.47 -3.04
N LYS A 95 -0.39 5.69 -2.21
CA LYS A 95 -1.26 4.62 -1.70
C LYS A 95 -1.88 3.81 -2.85
N HIS A 96 -2.51 4.48 -3.82
CA HIS A 96 -3.23 3.80 -4.89
C HIS A 96 -2.29 3.03 -5.84
N LEU A 97 -1.11 3.57 -6.13
CA LEU A 97 -0.11 2.89 -6.94
C LEU A 97 0.54 1.71 -6.21
N ALA A 98 0.73 1.80 -4.89
CA ALA A 98 1.17 0.67 -4.06
C ALA A 98 0.23 -0.53 -4.17
N ILE A 99 -1.08 -0.29 -4.05
CA ILE A 99 -2.10 -1.33 -4.24
C ILE A 99 -2.06 -1.85 -5.68
N ALA A 100 -2.09 -0.93 -6.66
CA ALA A 100 -2.18 -1.30 -8.06
C ALA A 100 -0.99 -2.15 -8.56
N MET A 101 0.23 -1.84 -8.10
CA MET A 101 1.42 -2.62 -8.46
C MET A 101 1.37 -4.03 -7.83
N MET A 102 0.94 -4.15 -6.56
CA MET A 102 0.84 -5.43 -5.88
C MET A 102 -0.24 -6.31 -6.52
N THR A 103 -1.43 -5.77 -6.76
CA THR A 103 -2.51 -6.52 -7.43
C THR A 103 -2.12 -6.98 -8.84
N ALA A 104 -1.38 -6.16 -9.60
CA ALA A 104 -0.90 -6.57 -10.92
C ALA A 104 0.13 -7.70 -10.84
N PHE A 105 0.99 -7.65 -9.82
CA PHE A 105 1.98 -8.69 -9.58
C PHE A 105 1.31 -10.01 -9.18
N GLU A 106 0.32 -9.97 -8.30
CA GLU A 106 -0.49 -11.14 -7.94
C GLU A 106 -1.24 -11.73 -9.14
N ALA A 107 -1.75 -10.88 -10.05
CA ALA A 107 -2.40 -11.34 -11.27
C ALA A 107 -1.42 -12.13 -12.17
N TRP A 108 -0.17 -11.68 -12.31
CA TRP A 108 0.87 -12.42 -13.02
C TRP A 108 1.21 -13.76 -12.34
N GLN A 109 1.29 -13.79 -11.01
CA GLN A 109 1.51 -15.03 -10.26
C GLN A 109 0.39 -16.05 -10.48
N ALA A 110 -0.86 -15.57 -10.60
CA ALA A 110 -2.03 -16.41 -10.84
C ALA A 110 -2.22 -16.83 -12.30
N SER A 111 -1.48 -16.24 -13.25
CA SER A 111 -1.72 -16.42 -14.69
C SER A 111 -0.78 -17.41 -15.38
N GLU A 112 -0.04 -18.23 -14.63
CA GLU A 112 0.96 -19.17 -15.16
C GLU A 112 2.11 -18.49 -15.97
N ASN A 113 2.55 -17.31 -15.51
CA ASN A 113 3.64 -16.50 -16.10
C ASN A 113 3.26 -15.74 -17.40
N ASP A 114 2.14 -15.00 -17.39
CA ASP A 114 1.79 -14.10 -18.50
C ASP A 114 2.69 -12.85 -18.47
N GLU A 115 3.63 -12.77 -19.40
CA GLU A 115 4.60 -11.66 -19.50
C GLU A 115 3.94 -10.28 -19.70
N ALA A 116 2.74 -10.20 -20.28
CA ALA A 116 2.02 -8.94 -20.40
C ALA A 116 1.56 -8.42 -19.02
N LEU A 117 1.17 -9.33 -18.12
CA LEU A 117 0.81 -8.98 -16.74
C LEU A 117 2.04 -8.58 -15.94
N LEU A 118 3.18 -9.27 -16.13
CA LEU A 118 4.45 -8.87 -15.50
C LEU A 118 4.88 -7.47 -15.95
N SER A 119 4.85 -7.20 -17.26
CA SER A 119 5.16 -5.87 -17.83
C SER A 119 4.26 -4.77 -17.24
N THR A 120 2.98 -5.09 -17.05
CA THR A 120 2.01 -4.20 -16.40
C THR A 120 2.38 -3.94 -14.93
N ALA A 121 2.74 -4.97 -14.17
CA ALA A 121 3.16 -4.84 -12.77
C ALA A 121 4.43 -3.98 -12.63
N LEU A 122 5.44 -4.22 -13.46
CA LEU A 122 6.68 -3.45 -13.48
C LEU A 122 6.44 -1.98 -13.87
N THR A 123 5.54 -1.71 -14.82
CA THR A 123 5.16 -0.36 -15.21
C THR A 123 4.48 0.39 -14.06
N LYS A 124 3.57 -0.27 -13.34
CA LYS A 124 2.93 0.31 -12.15
C LYS A 124 3.95 0.58 -11.03
N ASN A 125 4.92 -0.31 -10.84
CA ASN A 125 6.00 -0.09 -9.88
C ASN A 125 6.87 1.14 -10.23
N LYS A 126 7.20 1.36 -11.51
CA LYS A 126 7.89 2.59 -11.95
C LYS A 126 7.12 3.85 -11.59
N LEU A 127 5.81 3.85 -11.83
CA LEU A 127 4.93 4.96 -11.46
C LEU A 127 4.86 5.16 -9.94
N PHE A 128 4.81 4.05 -9.17
CA PHE A 128 4.85 4.08 -7.71
C PHE A 128 6.14 4.75 -7.21
N ILE A 129 7.31 4.32 -7.69
CA ILE A 129 8.62 4.88 -7.31
C ILE A 129 8.67 6.38 -7.65
N LYS A 130 8.19 6.77 -8.83
CA LYS A 130 8.12 8.18 -9.23
C LYS A 130 7.22 8.99 -8.31
N ALA A 131 6.04 8.49 -7.98
CA ALA A 131 5.12 9.17 -7.06
C ALA A 131 5.70 9.25 -5.64
N LEU A 132 6.39 8.19 -5.20
CA LEU A 132 7.02 8.13 -3.88
C LEU A 132 8.19 9.11 -3.77
N THR A 133 9.05 9.21 -4.78
CA THR A 133 10.15 10.19 -4.77
C THR A 133 9.64 11.64 -4.76
N GLN A 134 8.57 11.92 -5.51
CA GLN A 134 7.87 13.21 -5.44
C GLN A 134 7.26 13.46 -4.06
N PHE A 135 6.64 12.45 -3.46
CA PHE A 135 6.07 12.51 -2.12
C PHE A 135 7.14 12.79 -1.05
N LEU A 136 8.33 12.22 -1.16
CA LEU A 136 9.41 12.42 -0.19
C LEU A 136 10.22 13.71 -0.44
N GLY A 137 10.11 14.31 -1.63
CA GLY A 137 10.90 15.50 -1.99
C GLY A 137 12.38 15.18 -2.25
N VAL A 138 12.66 13.95 -2.67
CA VAL A 138 14.00 13.51 -3.10
C VAL A 138 14.15 13.63 -4.62
N GLU A 139 15.31 13.26 -5.15
CA GLU A 139 15.52 13.21 -6.59
C GLU A 139 14.48 12.29 -7.26
N VAL A 140 13.76 12.83 -8.24
CA VAL A 140 12.68 12.11 -8.92
C VAL A 140 13.29 11.04 -9.82
N THR A 141 12.93 9.79 -9.57
CA THR A 141 13.34 8.66 -10.40
C THR A 141 12.20 7.65 -10.54
N GLU A 142 12.28 6.82 -11.58
CA GLU A 142 11.43 5.65 -11.79
C GLU A 142 12.22 4.33 -11.69
N CYS A 143 13.54 4.41 -11.49
CA CYS A 143 14.42 3.26 -11.39
C CYS A 143 14.50 2.77 -9.95
N ALA A 144 14.18 1.49 -9.72
CA ALA A 144 14.24 0.89 -8.39
C ALA A 144 15.65 0.89 -7.78
N ALA A 145 16.68 0.66 -8.60
CA ALA A 145 18.07 0.69 -8.15
C ALA A 145 18.49 2.11 -7.74
N CYS A 146 18.22 3.11 -8.58
CA CYS A 146 18.49 4.50 -8.25
C CYS A 146 17.71 4.93 -7.00
N PHE A 147 16.45 4.48 -6.86
CA PHE A 147 15.65 4.78 -5.68
C PHE A 147 16.23 4.20 -4.39
N ALA A 148 16.69 2.95 -4.43
CA ALA A 148 17.37 2.33 -3.28
C ALA A 148 18.65 3.11 -2.90
N ASP A 149 19.43 3.55 -3.90
CA ASP A 149 20.61 4.39 -3.66
C ASP A 149 20.24 5.76 -3.07
N ILE A 150 19.15 6.37 -3.53
CA ILE A 150 18.63 7.64 -3.00
C ILE A 150 18.18 7.47 -1.55
N ILE A 151 17.47 6.39 -1.22
CA ILE A 151 17.05 6.12 0.17
C ILE A 151 18.26 5.96 1.08
N LYS A 152 19.32 5.29 0.61
CA LYS A 152 20.58 5.10 1.35
C LYS A 152 21.47 6.35 1.41
N GLY A 153 21.35 7.24 0.42
CA GLY A 153 22.17 8.45 0.28
C GLY A 153 21.51 9.74 0.81
N GLY A 154 20.20 9.71 1.01
CA GLY A 154 19.32 10.88 1.18
C GLY A 154 19.50 11.71 2.45
N GLN A 155 20.35 11.28 3.39
CA GLN A 155 20.65 12.05 4.61
C GLN A 155 21.78 13.08 4.47
N LYS A 156 22.47 13.14 3.32
CA LYS A 156 23.49 14.17 3.08
C LYS A 156 22.87 15.42 2.44
N LYS A 157 22.16 16.22 3.22
CA LYS A 157 21.96 17.67 2.97
C LYS A 157 21.33 18.36 4.18
#